data_AF-A0A9X2LYD2-F1
#
_entry.id   AF-A0A9X2LYD2-F1
#
_cell.length_a   1.000
_cell.length_b   1.000
_cell.length_c   1.000
_cell.angle_alpha   90.00
_cell.angle_beta   90.00
_cell.angle_gamma   90.00
#
_symmetry.space_group_name_H-M   'P 1'
#
loop_
_entity.id
_entity.type
_entity.pdbx_description
1 polymer ?
#
loop_
_entity_poly.entity_id
_entity_poly.type
_entity_poly.pdbx_seq_one_letter_code
_entity_poly.pdbx_strand_id
1 'polypeptide(L)'
;MATRAPRTRTAPVAEEPDTGILEITTTREKPVDEAREPLFSIDGEEFTVPKVIPPRLVFLAMNSIREQGAVFSSMRLLELLLGKAQYVRLLELYEAQALTQDNFDQVTALVSQRFFDHMNEPETVGKGSPAS
;
A
#
# COMPACT_ATOMS: atom_id res chain seq x y z
N MET A 1 72.59 -12.76 18.29
CA MET A 1 71.74 -13.86 17.78
C MET A 1 70.30 -13.37 17.80
N ALA A 2 69.67 -13.16 16.64
CA ALA A 2 68.33 -12.56 16.54
C ALA A 2 67.30 -13.61 16.14
N THR A 3 66.41 -13.96 17.07
CA THR A 3 65.34 -14.95 16.89
C THR A 3 64.18 -14.31 16.13
N ARG A 4 63.93 -14.72 14.88
CA ARG A 4 62.73 -14.31 14.12
C ARG A 4 61.53 -15.16 14.57
N ALA A 5 60.48 -14.49 15.05
CA ALA A 5 59.20 -15.11 15.37
C ALA A 5 58.50 -15.64 14.09
N PRO A 6 57.70 -16.71 14.19
CA PRO A 6 57.03 -17.31 13.04
C PRO A 6 55.91 -16.39 12.52
N ARG A 7 55.89 -16.17 11.20
CA ARG A 7 54.80 -15.47 10.52
C ARG A 7 53.59 -16.41 10.40
N THR A 8 52.51 -16.08 11.10
CA THR A 8 51.22 -16.73 10.93
C THR A 8 50.69 -16.42 9.52
N ARG A 9 50.51 -17.46 8.71
CA ARG A 9 49.87 -17.37 7.39
C ARG A 9 48.36 -17.23 7.61
N THR A 10 47.79 -16.08 7.26
CA THR A 10 46.33 -15.89 7.21
C THR A 10 45.75 -16.92 6.23
N ALA A 11 44.81 -17.74 6.69
CA ALA A 11 44.08 -18.65 5.81
C ALA A 11 43.30 -17.83 4.78
N PRO A 12 43.20 -18.26 3.52
CA PRO A 12 42.31 -17.62 2.56
C PRO A 12 40.88 -17.77 3.09
N VAL A 13 40.19 -16.64 3.27
CA VAL A 13 38.75 -16.63 3.48
C VAL A 13 38.16 -17.33 2.26
N ALA A 14 37.50 -18.46 2.47
CA ALA A 14 36.78 -19.14 1.41
C ALA A 14 35.68 -18.17 0.94
N GLU A 15 35.76 -17.73 -0.31
CA GLU A 15 34.65 -17.06 -0.97
C GLU A 15 33.47 -18.03 -0.97
N GLU A 16 32.41 -17.67 -0.24
CA GLU A 16 31.18 -18.44 -0.23
C GLU A 16 30.64 -18.50 -1.67
N PRO A 17 30.15 -19.67 -2.14
CA PRO A 17 29.55 -19.75 -3.45
C PRO A 17 28.36 -18.79 -3.50
N ASP A 18 28.40 -17.84 -4.43
CA ASP A 18 27.22 -17.07 -4.82
C ASP A 18 26.18 -18.06 -5.38
N THR A 19 25.31 -18.55 -4.50
CA THR A 19 24.29 -19.54 -4.84
C THR A 19 23.15 -18.91 -5.65
N GLY A 20 23.16 -17.59 -5.88
CA GLY A 20 22.07 -16.87 -6.52
C GLY A 20 20.78 -16.83 -5.70
N ILE A 21 20.82 -17.28 -4.44
CA ILE A 21 19.66 -17.29 -3.54
C ILE A 21 19.63 -15.95 -2.80
N LEU A 22 18.55 -15.20 -2.99
CA LEU A 22 18.29 -13.97 -2.25
C LEU A 22 17.82 -14.32 -0.83
N GLU A 23 18.71 -14.19 0.16
CA GLU A 23 18.32 -14.26 1.57
C GLU A 23 17.67 -12.94 2.01
N ILE A 24 16.39 -13.00 2.37
CA ILE A 24 15.62 -11.85 2.88
C ILE A 24 15.32 -12.07 4.36
N THR A 25 15.73 -11.13 5.21
CA THR A 25 15.30 -11.07 6.62
C THR A 25 14.11 -10.12 6.75
N THR A 26 13.13 -10.47 7.59
CA THR A 26 11.93 -9.64 7.78
C THR A 26 12.02 -8.82 9.06
N THR A 27 11.85 -7.50 8.95
CA THR A 27 11.67 -6.61 10.09
C THR A 27 10.18 -6.39 10.30
N ARG A 28 9.65 -6.68 11.49
CA ARG A 28 8.26 -6.36 11.81
C ARG A 28 8.16 -4.86 12.12
N GLU A 29 7.88 -4.06 11.10
CA GLU A 29 7.56 -2.65 11.29
C GLU A 29 6.22 -2.51 12.02
N LYS A 30 6.15 -1.51 12.89
CA LYS A 30 4.94 -1.19 13.67
C LYS A 30 3.91 -0.61 12.70
N PRO A 31 2.60 -0.93 12.83
CA PRO A 31 1.56 -0.33 12.00
C PRO A 31 1.68 1.20 12.03
N VAL A 32 1.90 1.80 10.86
CA VAL A 32 1.97 3.24 10.67
C VAL A 32 0.56 3.79 10.67
N ASP A 33 0.33 4.87 11.40
CA ASP A 33 -0.94 5.58 11.37
C ASP A 33 -1.09 6.24 9.99
N GLU A 34 -2.01 5.73 9.17
CA GLU A 34 -2.18 6.17 7.79
C GLU A 34 -2.86 7.55 7.79
N ALA A 35 -2.17 8.57 7.28
CA ALA A 35 -2.79 9.89 7.09
C ALA A 35 -3.93 9.79 6.06
N ARG A 36 -5.15 10.15 6.47
CA ARG A 36 -6.36 10.10 5.63
C ARG A 36 -6.86 11.50 5.30
N GLU A 37 -7.49 11.65 4.14
CA GLU A 37 -8.12 12.88 3.68
C GLU A 37 -9.58 12.62 3.27
N PRO A 38 -10.48 13.60 3.45
CA PRO A 38 -11.88 13.46 3.05
C PRO A 38 -11.99 13.39 1.52
N LEU A 39 -12.77 12.45 1.03
CA LEU A 39 -13.05 12.24 -0.40
C LEU A 39 -14.46 12.72 -0.77
N PHE A 40 -15.45 12.40 0.06
CA PHE A 40 -16.83 12.84 -0.10
C PHE A 40 -17.53 12.87 1.27
N SER A 41 -18.74 13.43 1.30
CA SER A 41 -19.58 13.41 2.50
C SER A 41 -21.02 13.03 2.17
N ILE A 42 -21.69 12.39 3.12
CA ILE A 42 -23.11 12.04 3.05
C ILE A 42 -23.74 12.54 4.35
N ASP A 43 -24.72 13.43 4.26
CA ASP A 43 -25.42 14.01 5.42
C ASP A 43 -24.49 14.60 6.50
N GLY A 44 -23.35 15.15 6.09
CA GLY A 44 -22.33 15.72 6.98
C GLY A 44 -21.36 14.70 7.59
N GLU A 45 -21.50 13.41 7.28
CA GLU A 45 -20.52 12.38 7.62
C GLU A 45 -19.43 12.30 6.53
N GLU A 46 -18.16 12.48 6.92
CA GLU A 46 -17.03 12.47 6.00
C GLU A 46 -16.47 11.06 5.76
N PHE A 47 -16.40 10.69 4.50
CA PHE A 47 -15.75 9.47 4.04
C PHE A 47 -14.34 9.81 3.57
N THR A 48 -13.36 9.09 4.08
CA THR A 48 -11.94 9.41 3.94
C THR A 48 -11.19 8.30 3.24
N VAL A 49 -10.10 8.65 2.56
CA VAL A 49 -9.17 7.70 1.93
C VAL A 49 -7.74 8.00 2.35
N PRO A 50 -6.82 7.02 2.28
CA PRO A 50 -5.39 7.29 2.50
C PRO A 50 -4.89 8.36 1.55
N LYS A 51 -4.16 9.33 2.09
CA LYS A 51 -3.49 10.38 1.30
C LYS A 51 -2.43 9.79 0.37
N VAL A 52 -1.75 8.75 0.85
CA VAL A 52 -0.81 7.94 0.08
C VAL A 52 -1.31 6.50 0.17
N ILE A 53 -1.54 5.85 -0.96
CA ILE A 53 -2.04 4.48 -0.97
C ILE A 53 -0.86 3.54 -0.73
N PRO A 54 -0.86 2.74 0.35
CA PRO A 54 0.25 1.83 0.63
C PRO A 54 0.43 0.82 -0.51
N PRO A 55 1.67 0.44 -0.86
CA PRO A 55 1.93 -0.56 -1.91
C PRO A 55 1.19 -1.88 -1.68
N ARG A 56 0.98 -2.25 -0.41
CA ARG A 56 0.18 -3.42 -0.03
C ARG A 56 -1.27 -3.32 -0.52
N LEU A 57 -1.92 -2.16 -0.40
CA LEU A 57 -3.29 -1.99 -0.87
C LEU A 57 -3.34 -2.03 -2.40
N VAL A 58 -2.36 -1.43 -3.08
CA VAL A 58 -2.22 -1.53 -4.54
C VAL A 58 -2.10 -2.99 -4.98
N PHE A 59 -1.22 -3.76 -4.34
CA PHE A 59 -1.06 -5.18 -4.64
C PHE A 59 -2.37 -5.96 -4.44
N LEU A 60 -3.07 -5.75 -3.33
CA LEU A 60 -4.33 -6.44 -3.03
C LEU A 60 -5.42 -6.06 -4.04
N ALA A 61 -5.51 -4.80 -4.44
CA ALA A 61 -6.45 -4.33 -5.44
C ALA A 61 -6.15 -4.93 -6.83
N MET A 62 -4.89 -4.89 -7.26
CA MET A 62 -4.44 -5.50 -8.53
C MET A 62 -4.65 -7.01 -8.56
N ASN A 63 -4.42 -7.70 -7.44
CA ASN A 63 -4.68 -9.13 -7.33
C ASN A 63 -6.18 -9.42 -7.47
N SER A 64 -7.04 -8.64 -6.81
CA SER A 64 -8.49 -8.76 -6.94
C SER A 64 -8.96 -8.52 -8.38
N ILE A 65 -8.39 -7.52 -9.07
CA ILE A 65 -8.68 -7.24 -10.48
C ILE A 65 -8.25 -8.40 -11.38
N ARG A 66 -7.10 -9.03 -11.10
CA ARG A 66 -6.62 -10.20 -11.84
C ARG A 66 -7.51 -11.42 -11.66
N GLU A 67 -7.94 -11.69 -10.44
CA GLU A 67 -8.72 -12.90 -10.11
C GLU A 67 -10.18 -12.80 -10.58
N GLN A 68 -10.79 -11.63 -10.44
CA GLN A 68 -12.23 -11.45 -10.59
C GLN A 68 -12.62 -10.53 -11.75
N GLY A 69 -11.65 -9.83 -12.36
CA GLY A 69 -11.89 -8.79 -13.34
C GLY A 69 -12.17 -7.41 -12.72
N ALA A 70 -12.01 -6.37 -13.52
CA ALA A 70 -12.12 -4.98 -13.08
C ALA A 70 -13.52 -4.62 -12.53
N VAL A 71 -14.58 -5.17 -13.13
CA VAL A 71 -15.97 -4.85 -12.74
C VAL A 71 -16.29 -5.38 -11.34
N PHE A 72 -15.88 -6.62 -11.04
CA PHE A 72 -16.22 -7.30 -9.78
C PHE A 72 -15.32 -6.92 -8.61
N SER A 73 -14.14 -6.37 -8.88
CA SER A 73 -13.17 -5.94 -7.85
C SER A 73 -13.45 -4.54 -7.29
N SER A 74 -14.39 -3.80 -7.86
CA SER A 74 -14.80 -2.47 -7.40
C SER A 74 -15.18 -2.46 -5.91
N MET A 75 -16.01 -3.41 -5.46
CA MET A 75 -16.42 -3.52 -4.06
C MET A 75 -15.23 -3.76 -3.12
N ARG A 76 -14.28 -4.59 -3.56
CA ARG A 76 -13.06 -4.85 -2.80
C ARG A 76 -12.18 -3.61 -2.73
N LEU A 77 -12.11 -2.83 -3.80
CA LEU A 77 -11.36 -1.58 -3.83
C LEU A 77 -11.96 -0.53 -2.87
N LEU A 78 -13.29 -0.39 -2.83
CA LEU A 78 -13.95 0.48 -1.84
C LEU A 78 -13.59 0.08 -0.41
N GLU A 79 -13.71 -1.21 -0.08
CA GLU A 79 -13.41 -1.70 1.27
C GLU A 79 -11.95 -1.42 1.65
N LEU A 80 -11.01 -1.63 0.72
CA LEU A 80 -9.58 -1.41 0.97
C LEU A 80 -9.26 0.08 1.20
N LEU A 81 -9.86 0.98 0.42
CA LEU A 81 -9.54 2.41 0.49
C LEU A 81 -10.31 3.14 1.57
N LEU A 82 -11.62 2.93 1.70
CA LEU A 82 -12.41 3.53 2.78
C LEU A 82 -12.11 2.89 4.14
N GLY A 83 -11.60 1.67 4.14
CA GLY A 83 -11.47 0.85 5.33
C GLY A 83 -12.80 0.23 5.73
N LYS A 84 -12.72 -0.86 6.50
CA LYS A 84 -13.87 -1.70 6.84
C LYS A 84 -15.03 -0.92 7.50
N ALA A 85 -14.72 0.00 8.42
CA ALA A 85 -15.75 0.73 9.15
C ALA A 85 -16.58 1.65 8.23
N GLN A 86 -15.93 2.47 7.43
CA GLN A 86 -16.62 3.38 6.51
C GLN A 86 -17.28 2.62 5.35
N TYR A 87 -16.68 1.52 4.88
CA TYR A 87 -17.32 0.67 3.88
C TYR A 87 -18.63 0.05 4.38
N VAL A 88 -18.64 -0.52 5.58
CA VAL A 88 -19.87 -1.06 6.19
C VAL A 88 -20.91 0.03 6.34
N ARG A 89 -20.50 1.22 6.80
CA ARG A 89 -21.40 2.38 6.91
C ARG A 89 -22.03 2.77 5.57
N LEU A 90 -21.26 2.77 4.49
CA LEU A 90 -21.75 3.04 3.14
C LEU A 90 -22.80 1.99 2.70
N LEU A 91 -22.56 0.71 3.01
CA LEU A 91 -23.52 -0.36 2.72
C LEU A 91 -24.80 -0.22 3.53
N GLU A 92 -24.72 0.13 4.82
CA GLU A 92 -25.89 0.38 5.66
C GLU A 92 -26.77 1.51 5.09
N LEU A 93 -26.15 2.59 4.60
CA LEU A 93 -26.86 3.71 3.97
C LEU A 93 -27.54 3.27 2.67
N TYR A 94 -26.89 2.41 1.89
CA TYR A 94 -27.46 1.84 0.67
C TYR A 94 -28.64 0.89 0.96
N GLU A 95 -28.48 -0.01 1.94
CA GLU A 95 -29.53 -0.95 2.36
C GLU A 95 -30.74 -0.24 2.97
N ALA A 96 -30.51 0.84 3.71
CA ALA A 96 -31.57 1.69 4.25
C ALA A 96 -32.27 2.56 3.19
N GLN A 97 -31.88 2.46 1.91
CA GLN A 97 -32.37 3.30 0.80
C GLN A 97 -32.13 4.81 1.04
N ALA A 98 -31.19 5.16 1.92
CA ALA A 98 -30.73 6.54 2.08
C ALA A 98 -29.82 6.96 0.90
N LEU A 99 -29.22 5.99 0.21
CA LEU A 99 -28.51 6.19 -1.04
C LEU A 99 -29.24 5.49 -2.20
N THR A 100 -29.35 6.19 -3.32
CA THR A 100 -29.77 5.57 -4.58
C THR A 100 -28.63 4.76 -5.18
N GLN A 101 -28.96 3.87 -6.12
CA GLN A 101 -27.96 3.15 -6.91
C GLN A 101 -27.02 4.11 -7.64
N ASP A 102 -27.56 5.19 -8.24
CA ASP A 102 -26.74 6.20 -8.93
C ASP A 102 -25.73 6.87 -8.00
N ASN A 103 -26.11 7.17 -6.75
CA ASN A 103 -25.19 7.75 -5.77
C ASN A 103 -24.09 6.75 -5.41
N PHE A 104 -24.44 5.48 -5.24
CA PHE A 104 -23.48 4.43 -4.92
C PHE A 104 -22.49 4.19 -6.08
N ASP A 105 -22.99 4.22 -7.31
CA ASP A 105 -22.17 4.11 -8.52
C ASP A 105 -21.22 5.31 -8.66
N GLN A 106 -21.68 6.53 -8.34
CA GLN A 106 -20.83 7.73 -8.30
C GLN A 106 -19.71 7.62 -7.25
N VAL A 107 -20.02 7.15 -6.04
CA VAL A 107 -19.03 6.92 -4.99
C VAL A 107 -17.99 5.89 -5.45
N THR A 108 -18.47 4.79 -6.06
CA THR A 108 -17.60 3.73 -6.59
C THR A 108 -16.66 4.25 -7.68
N ALA A 109 -17.18 5.06 -8.60
CA ALA A 109 -16.39 5.70 -9.64
C ALA A 109 -15.35 6.66 -9.06
N LEU A 110 -15.72 7.48 -8.07
CA LEU A 110 -14.83 8.44 -7.41
C LEU A 110 -13.66 7.74 -6.70
N VAL A 111 -13.94 6.68 -5.94
CA VAL A 111 -12.92 5.89 -5.25
C VAL A 111 -12.00 5.19 -6.26
N SER A 112 -12.56 4.64 -7.33
CA SER A 112 -11.79 3.98 -8.39
C SER A 112 -10.88 4.96 -9.11
N GLN A 113 -11.40 6.15 -9.46
CA GLN A 113 -10.62 7.20 -10.09
C GLN A 113 -9.43 7.60 -9.20
N ARG A 114 -9.66 7.84 -7.90
CA ARG A 114 -8.58 8.18 -6.96
C ARG A 114 -7.48 7.13 -6.93
N PHE A 115 -7.84 5.85 -6.99
CA PHE A 115 -6.88 4.75 -7.06
C PHE A 115 -6.05 4.77 -8.34
N PHE A 116 -6.69 4.92 -9.50
CA PHE A 116 -6.00 4.93 -10.79
C PHE A 116 -5.16 6.20 -11.00
N ASP A 117 -5.61 7.35 -10.51
CA ASP A 117 -4.84 8.59 -10.51
C ASP A 117 -3.54 8.39 -9.73
N HIS A 118 -3.60 7.79 -8.55
CA HIS A 118 -2.41 7.46 -7.76
C HIS A 118 -1.44 6.51 -8.49
N MET A 119 -1.95 5.53 -9.24
CA MET A 119 -1.08 4.62 -10.01
C MET A 119 -0.44 5.27 -11.23
N ASN A 120 -1.07 6.31 -11.78
CA ASN A 120 -0.58 7.04 -12.96
C ASN A 120 0.26 8.26 -12.60
N GLU A 121 0.27 8.69 -11.33
CA GLU A 121 1.20 9.71 -10.84
C GLU A 121 2.64 9.19 -10.99
N PRO A 122 3.50 9.85 -11.80
CA PRO A 122 4.90 9.48 -11.86
C PRO A 122 5.47 9.72 -10.46
N GLU A 123 6.04 8.68 -9.84
CA GLU A 123 6.63 8.78 -8.51
C GLU A 123 7.53 10.02 -8.46
N THR A 124 7.15 11.03 -7.69
CA THR A 124 8.09 12.09 -7.32
C THR A 124 9.02 11.53 -6.25
N VAL A 125 9.88 10.60 -6.68
CA VAL A 125 11.02 10.11 -5.91
C VAL A 125 11.91 11.31 -5.57
N GLY A 126 11.97 11.63 -4.28
CA GLY A 126 13.09 12.35 -3.69
C GLY A 126 13.20 13.85 -4.00
N LYS A 127 12.29 14.68 -3.47
CA LYS A 127 12.76 15.98 -2.96
C LYS A 127 13.33 15.75 -1.57
N GLY A 128 14.64 15.47 -1.55
CA GLY A 128 15.44 15.57 -0.34
C GLY A 128 15.16 16.91 0.34
N SER A 129 14.80 16.81 1.61
CA SER A 129 14.79 17.94 2.54
C SER A 129 16.13 18.67 2.41
N PRO A 130 16.19 19.95 2.02
CA PRO A 130 17.40 20.72 2.26
C PRO A 130 17.50 20.84 3.78
N ALA A 131 18.53 20.23 4.35
CA ALA A 131 18.96 20.51 5.70
C ALA A 131 19.19 22.03 5.82
N SER A 132 18.76 22.54 6.97
CA SER A 132 18.87 23.93 7.41
C SER A 132 20.30 24.47 7.39
#